data_AF-A0A355E6J9-F1
#
_entry.id   AF-A0A355E6J9-F1
#
_cell.length_a   1.000
_cell.length_b   1.000
_cell.length_c   1.000
_cell.angle_alpha   90.00
_cell.angle_beta   90.00
_cell.angle_gamma   90.00
#
_symmetry.space_group_name_H-M   'P 1'
#
loop_
_entity.id
_entity.type
_entity.pdbx_description
1 polymer ?
#
loop_
_entity_poly.entity_id
_entity_poly.type
_entity_poly.pdbx_seq_one_letter_code
_entity_poly.pdbx_strand_id
1 'polypeptide(L)'
;MGDRELWLFIDFGSTFTKVVAVDPATETVRARVQAPTTVSTDITEGLGAALRALEREVGAGAAYTRKLACSFGLLGELDSKLAVRMLKRYCRPMDEGTGYGR
;
A
#
# COMPACT_ATOMS: atom_id res chain seq x y z
N MET A 1 14.05 3.07 -19.18
CA MET A 1 13.63 3.74 -17.93
C MET A 1 13.08 2.62 -17.08
N GLY A 2 13.90 2.07 -16.17
CA GLY A 2 13.66 0.73 -15.61
C GLY A 2 12.31 0.61 -14.93
N ASP A 3 11.62 -0.49 -15.22
CA ASP A 3 10.41 -0.92 -14.53
C ASP A 3 10.76 -1.00 -13.04
N ARG A 4 10.32 -0.01 -12.27
CA ARG A 4 10.61 0.03 -10.83
C ARG A 4 9.59 -0.84 -10.14
N GLU A 5 10.04 -2.01 -9.73
CA GLU A 5 9.25 -2.94 -8.93
C GLU A 5 9.05 -2.38 -7.52
N LEU A 6 7.81 -2.04 -7.19
CA LEU A 6 7.45 -1.53 -5.87
C LEU A 6 6.56 -2.52 -5.13
N TRP A 7 6.74 -2.58 -3.82
CA TRP A 7 5.84 -3.31 -2.92
C TRP A 7 4.82 -2.34 -2.34
N LEU A 8 3.56 -2.74 -2.38
CA LEU A 8 2.45 -2.02 -1.79
C LEU A 8 2.09 -2.62 -0.43
N PHE A 9 2.08 -1.76 0.57
CA PHE A 9 1.57 -2.07 1.89
C PHE A 9 0.25 -1.34 2.09
N ILE A 10 -0.80 -2.08 2.43
CA ILE A 10 -2.18 -1.61 2.49
C ILE A 10 -2.70 -1.84 3.91
N ASP A 11 -3.25 -0.79 4.52
CA ASP A 11 -3.94 -0.85 5.81
C ASP A 11 -5.36 -0.36 5.60
N PHE A 12 -6.33 -1.26 5.79
CA PHE A 12 -7.75 -0.91 5.79
C PHE A 12 -8.15 -0.48 7.20
N GLY A 13 -7.84 0.77 7.55
CA GLY A 13 -8.27 1.34 8.81
C GLY A 13 -9.78 1.54 8.86
N SER A 14 -10.33 1.71 10.06
CA SER A 14 -11.75 2.02 10.26
C SER A 14 -12.16 3.39 9.71
N THR A 15 -11.21 4.33 9.60
CA THR A 15 -11.45 5.69 9.08
C THR A 15 -10.74 5.95 7.75
N PHE A 16 -9.52 5.45 7.59
CA PHE A 16 -8.71 5.68 6.38
C PHE A 16 -8.07 4.39 5.89
N THR A 17 -8.14 4.18 4.58
CA THR A 17 -7.35 3.19 3.86
C THR A 17 -6.02 3.84 3.49
N LYS A 18 -4.91 3.30 4.02
CA LYS A 18 -3.56 3.82 3.80
C LYS A 18 -2.81 2.90 2.85
N VAL A 19 -2.08 3.49 1.91
CA VAL A 19 -1.23 2.75 0.97
C VAL A 19 0.16 3.36 0.97
N VAL A 20 1.16 2.50 1.14
CA VAL A 20 2.58 2.88 1.12
C VAL A 20 3.29 2.08 0.04
N ALA A 21 3.92 2.79 -0.89
CA ALA A 21 4.81 2.18 -1.89
C ALA A 21 6.25 2.17 -1.36
N VAL A 22 6.90 1.02 -1.43
CA VAL A 22 8.28 0.82 -0.99
C VAL A 22 9.10 0.23 -2.12
N ASP A 23 10.30 0.76 -2.29
CA ASP A 23 11.34 0.12 -3.09
C ASP A 23 11.99 -0.99 -2.24
N PRO A 24 11.79 -2.27 -2.58
CA PRO A 24 12.29 -3.37 -1.77
C PRO A 24 13.82 -3.49 -1.81
N ALA A 25 14.47 -2.99 -2.86
CA ALA A 25 15.91 -3.05 -3.06
C ALA A 25 16.64 -2.00 -2.21
N THR A 26 16.12 -0.78 -2.13
CA THR A 26 16.71 0.29 -1.31
C THR A 26 16.15 0.36 0.11
N GLU A 27 15.06 -0.36 0.39
CA GLU A 27 14.30 -0.30 1.64
C GLU A 27 13.80 1.11 1.97
N THR A 28 13.37 1.85 0.96
CA THR A 28 12.90 3.24 1.11
C THR A 28 11.43 3.38 0.72
N VAL A 29 10.73 4.27 1.42
CA VAL A 29 9.38 4.67 1.03
C VAL A 29 9.46 5.59 -0.18
N ARG A 30 8.67 5.27 -1.20
CA ARG A 30 8.55 6.06 -2.43
C ARG A 30 7.39 7.05 -2.36
N ALA A 31 6.26 6.62 -1.79
CA ALA A 31 5.08 7.44 -1.62
C ALA A 31 4.21 6.89 -0.49
N ARG A 32 3.44 7.79 0.13
CA ARG A 32 2.39 7.46 1.10
C ARG A 32 1.14 8.22 0.72
N VAL A 33 0.03 7.51 0.69
CA VAL A 33 -1.28 8.11 0.42
C VAL A 33 -2.32 7.49 1.32
N GLN A 34 -3.41 8.22 1.51
CA GLN A 34 -4.57 7.74 2.25
C GLN A 34 -5.85 8.23 1.59
N ALA A 35 -6.91 7.42 1.71
CA ALA A 35 -8.26 7.78 1.31
C ALA A 35 -9.24 7.38 2.43
N PRO A 36 -10.40 8.05 2.56
CA PRO A 36 -11.44 7.61 3.49
C PRO A 36 -11.78 6.14 3.26
N THR A 37 -11.89 5.36 4.33
CA THR A 37 -12.34 3.97 4.20
C THR A 37 -13.83 3.96 3.91
N THR A 38 -14.22 3.33 2.82
CA THR A 38 -15.59 3.15 2.39
C THR A 38 -16.17 1.85 2.95
N VAL A 39 -15.97 1.59 4.25
CA VAL A 39 -16.45 0.35 4.92
C VAL A 39 -17.96 0.18 4.84
N SER A 40 -18.71 1.28 4.72
CA SER A 40 -20.16 1.28 4.65
C SER A 40 -20.73 0.94 3.26
N THR A 41 -19.93 1.05 2.19
CA THR A 41 -20.36 0.78 0.80
C THR A 41 -19.59 -0.38 0.22
N ASP A 42 -18.27 -0.22 0.06
CA ASP A 42 -17.33 -1.27 -0.33
C ASP A 42 -15.89 -0.78 -0.08
N ILE A 43 -15.08 -1.54 0.67
CA ILE A 43 -13.66 -1.23 0.97
C ILE A 43 -12.79 -1.08 -0.28
N THR A 44 -13.25 -1.60 -1.43
CA THR A 44 -12.55 -1.56 -2.71
C THR A 44 -12.53 -0.16 -3.30
N GLU A 45 -13.56 0.64 -3.07
CA GLU A 45 -13.65 2.03 -3.52
C GLU A 45 -12.58 2.89 -2.84
N GLY A 46 -12.43 2.75 -1.52
CA GLY A 46 -11.42 3.40 -0.71
C GLY A 46 -10.01 3.01 -1.15
N LEU A 47 -9.77 1.72 -1.43
CA LEU A 47 -8.48 1.33 -2.01
C LEU A 47 -8.27 1.94 -3.39
N GLY A 48 -9.25 1.85 -4.28
CA GLY A 48 -9.13 2.38 -5.64
C GLY A 48 -8.79 3.88 -5.64
N ALA A 49 -9.40 4.64 -4.74
CA ALA A 49 -9.06 6.05 -4.53
C ALA A 49 -7.61 6.24 -4.05
N ALA A 50 -7.16 5.42 -3.09
CA ALA A 50 -5.78 5.46 -2.60
C ALA A 50 -4.77 5.07 -3.70
N LEU A 51 -5.04 4.04 -4.51
CA LEU A 51 -4.15 3.64 -5.61
C LEU A 51 -4.04 4.72 -6.69
N ARG A 52 -5.15 5.38 -7.05
CA ARG A 52 -5.11 6.52 -7.97
C ARG A 52 -4.30 7.69 -7.41
N ALA A 53 -4.35 7.93 -6.09
CA ALA A 53 -3.51 8.92 -5.45
C ALA A 53 -2.03 8.51 -5.50
N LEU A 54 -1.74 7.24 -5.25
CA LEU A 54 -0.39 6.70 -5.27
C LEU A 54 0.27 6.83 -6.65
N GLU A 55 -0.48 6.53 -7.72
CA GLU A 55 0.02 6.65 -9.09
C GLU A 55 0.42 8.10 -9.43
N ARG A 56 -0.30 9.10 -8.91
CA ARG A 56 0.07 10.52 -9.09
C ARG A 56 1.37 10.88 -8.36
N GLU A 57 1.62 10.30 -7.19
CA GLU A 57 2.83 10.57 -6.39
C GLU A 57 4.07 9.84 -6.96
N VAL A 58 3.91 8.57 -7.36
CA VAL A 58 5.01 7.73 -7.85
C VAL A 58 5.32 8.00 -9.33
N GLY A 59 4.33 8.47 -10.09
CA GLY A 59 4.38 8.61 -11.54
C GLY A 59 3.83 7.38 -12.28
N ALA A 60 3.30 7.61 -13.48
CA ALA A 60 2.78 6.57 -14.35
C ALA A 60 3.88 5.56 -14.74
N GLY A 61 3.52 4.27 -14.82
CA GLY A 61 4.43 3.19 -15.24
C GLY A 61 5.17 2.48 -14.10
N ALA A 62 4.83 2.72 -12.84
CA ALA A 62 5.31 1.91 -11.72
C ALA A 62 4.69 0.50 -11.77
N ALA A 63 5.53 -0.53 -11.62
CA ALA A 63 5.06 -1.92 -11.53
C ALA A 63 4.94 -2.32 -10.06
N TYR A 64 3.73 -2.70 -9.63
CA TYR A 64 3.49 -3.16 -8.26
C TYR A 64 3.57 -4.69 -8.19
N THR A 65 4.75 -5.22 -7.86
CA THR A 65 5.01 -6.67 -7.89
C THR A 65 4.56 -7.42 -6.65
N ARG A 66 4.20 -6.69 -5.59
CA ARG A 66 3.70 -7.31 -4.35
C ARG A 66 2.69 -6.42 -3.65
N LYS A 67 1.58 -7.00 -3.21
CA LYS A 67 0.56 -6.35 -2.37
C LYS A 67 0.48 -7.07 -1.04
N LEU A 68 0.62 -6.31 0.04
CA LEU A 68 0.69 -6.82 1.41
C LEU A 68 -0.33 -6.07 2.27
N ALA A 69 -1.17 -6.81 2.99
CA ALA A 69 -2.07 -6.24 3.99
C ALA A 69 -1.38 -6.17 5.36
N CYS A 70 -1.52 -5.05 6.05
CA CYS A 70 -0.99 -4.80 7.38
C CYS A 70 -2.13 -4.38 8.33
N SER A 71 -2.03 -4.71 9.62
CA SER A 71 -2.91 -4.17 10.65
C SER A 71 -2.40 -2.83 11.19
N PHE A 72 -3.33 -1.98 11.62
CA PHE A 72 -3.15 -0.62 12.11
C PHE A 72 -1.96 -0.43 13.07
N GLY A 73 -1.24 0.68 12.90
CA GLY A 73 -0.12 1.15 13.73
C GLY A 73 1.21 1.15 12.99
N LEU A 74 1.40 0.27 12.01
CA LEU A 74 2.64 0.17 11.26
C LEU A 74 2.76 1.25 10.17
N LEU A 75 1.67 1.65 9.50
CA LEU A 75 1.76 2.55 8.33
C LEU A 75 1.87 4.06 8.65
N GLY A 76 1.79 4.46 9.93
CA GLY A 76 1.70 5.87 10.34
C GLY A 76 2.98 6.68 10.21
N GLU A 77 4.14 6.07 10.48
CA GLU A 77 5.44 6.76 10.59
C GLU A 77 6.59 5.90 10.03
N LEU A 78 6.47 5.47 8.77
CA LEU A 78 7.39 4.52 8.14
C LEU A 78 8.60 5.17 7.45
N ASP A 79 9.31 6.10 8.07
CA ASP A 79 10.46 6.75 7.41
C ASP A 79 11.80 6.04 7.64
N SER A 80 11.84 5.04 8.53
CA SER A 80 13.08 4.31 8.82
C SER A 80 13.15 2.96 8.09
N LYS A 81 14.39 2.54 7.76
CA LYS A 81 14.65 1.18 7.24
C LYS A 81 14.11 0.09 8.17
N LEU A 82 14.13 0.32 9.48
CA LEU A 82 13.55 -0.60 10.47
C LEU A 82 12.05 -0.78 10.24
N ALA A 83 11.34 0.32 9.99
CA ALA A 83 9.91 0.32 9.72
C ALA A 83 9.60 -0.50 8.45
N VAL A 84 10.34 -0.27 7.37
CA VAL A 84 10.22 -1.05 6.13
C VAL A 84 10.46 -2.54 6.37
N ARG A 85 11.47 -2.90 7.15
CA ARG A 85 11.75 -4.30 7.51
C ARG A 85 10.64 -4.92 8.35
N MET A 86 10.06 -4.15 9.28
CA MET A 86 8.91 -4.60 10.06
C MET A 86 7.72 -4.88 9.16
N LEU A 87 7.41 -4.01 8.20
CA LEU A 87 6.34 -4.26 7.24
C LEU A 87 6.56 -5.54 6.44
N LYS A 88 7.78 -5.75 5.93
CA LYS A 88 8.14 -6.98 5.21
C LYS A 88 7.92 -8.25 6.07
N ARG A 89 8.05 -8.13 7.39
CA ARG A 89 7.93 -9.23 8.36
C ARG A 89 6.49 -9.48 8.84
N TYR A 90 5.75 -8.42 9.11
CA TYR A 90 4.44 -8.50 9.79
C TYR A 90 3.25 -8.44 8.83
N CYS A 91 3.43 -7.86 7.65
CA CYS A 91 2.36 -7.79 6.67
C CYS A 91 2.25 -9.08 5.87
N ARG A 92 1.02 -9.45 5.52
CA ARG A 92 0.70 -10.71 4.85
C ARG A 92 0.41 -10.45 3.37
N PRO A 93 0.82 -11.36 2.46
CA PRO A 93 0.40 -11.28 1.07
C PRO A 93 -1.11 -11.17 0.98
N MET A 94 -1.59 -10.28 0.12
CA MET A 94 -2.97 -10.34 -0.31
C MET A 94 -3.07 -11.45 -1.35
N ASP A 95 -3.92 -12.45 -1.12
CA ASP A 95 -4.17 -13.51 -2.09
C ASP A 95 -4.67 -12.92 -3.40
N GLU A 96 -4.00 -13.27 -4.52
CA GLU A 96 -4.36 -12.80 -5.85
C GLU A 96 -5.73 -13.32 -6.33
N GLY A 97 -6.32 -14.27 -5.59
CA GLY A 97 -7.63 -14.88 -5.88
C GLY A 97 -8.85 -14.21 -5.26
N THR A 98 -8.69 -13.31 -4.29
CA THR A 98 -9.82 -12.49 -3.82
C THR A 98 -9.84 -11.19 -4.59
N GLY A 99 -10.61 -11.20 -5.68
CA GLY A 99 -11.06 -9.98 -6.35
C GLY A 99 -11.44 -8.95 -5.29
N TYR A 100 -10.88 -7.75 -5.43
CA TYR A 100 -11.33 -6.59 -4.69
C TYR A 100 -12.76 -6.30 -5.13
N GLY A 101 -13.71 -6.86 -4.39
CA GLY A 101 -15.14 -6.67 -4.59
C GLY A 101 -15.81 -7.96 -5.02
N ARG A 102 -16.86 -8.33 -4.29
CA ARG A 102 -17.94 -9.13 -4.84
C ARG A 102 -19.12 -8.19 -5.01
#